data_AF-A0A519SLP0-F1
#
_entry.id   AF-A0A519SLP0-F1
#
_cell.length_a   1.000
_cell.length_b   1.000
_cell.length_c   1.000
_cell.angle_alpha   90.00
_cell.angle_beta   90.00
_cell.angle_gamma   90.00
#
_symmetry.space_group_name_H-M   'P 1'
#
loop_
_entity.id
_entity.type
_entity.pdbx_description
1 polymer ?
#
loop_
_entity_poly.entity_id
_entity_poly.type
_entity_poly.pdbx_seq_one_letter_code
_entity_poly.pdbx_strand_id
1 'polypeptide(L)'
;MLNKPQDFIYHLSNLFDALSQVKNQSVIRHYTKMISLLTSKKVNPIYIIPIASIDFNPVVELFFSWLLDEKTLVASKVHCMQTLANLNLRFKWIGTELLQTIDYLEPKESIAFFARAKVIKKTLLKQSQNA
;
A
#
# COMPACT_ATOMS: atom_id res chain seq x y z
N MET A 1 15.42 5.82 2.69
CA MET A 1 15.15 4.36 2.63
C MET A 1 15.98 3.56 1.62
N LEU A 2 16.26 4.03 0.38
CA LEU A 2 16.97 3.19 -0.61
C LEU A 2 18.50 3.34 -0.58
N ASN A 3 19.01 4.56 -0.41
CA ASN A 3 20.46 4.85 -0.54
C ASN A 3 21.24 4.56 0.75
N LYS A 4 20.66 4.86 1.92
CA LYS A 4 21.22 4.58 3.24
C LYS A 4 20.17 3.89 4.10
N PRO A 5 19.98 2.57 3.94
CA PRO A 5 18.89 1.88 4.59
C PRO A 5 19.12 1.67 6.09
N GLN A 6 20.39 1.60 6.54
CA GLN A 6 20.73 1.50 7.97
C GLN A 6 20.25 2.73 8.74
N ASP A 7 20.53 3.93 8.23
CA ASP A 7 20.15 5.19 8.87
C ASP A 7 18.62 5.38 8.89
N PHE A 8 17.92 4.88 7.86
CA PHE A 8 16.48 5.11 7.73
C PHE A 8 15.65 4.31 8.74
N ILE A 9 16.17 3.21 9.30
CA ILE A 9 15.43 2.37 10.26
C ILE A 9 14.98 3.18 11.47
N TYR A 10 15.82 4.10 11.95
CA TYR A 10 15.52 4.97 13.08
C TYR A 10 14.36 5.94 12.83
N HIS A 11 13.91 6.07 11.58
CA HIS A 11 12.79 6.92 11.19
C HIS A 11 11.51 6.14 10.87
N LEU A 12 11.50 4.80 11.00
CA LEU A 12 10.33 3.99 10.67
C LEU A 12 9.14 4.33 11.55
N SER A 13 9.27 4.39 12.88
CA SER A 13 8.14 4.75 13.76
C SER A 13 7.52 6.09 13.35
N ASN A 14 8.36 7.12 13.24
CA ASN A 14 7.93 8.46 12.85
C ASN A 14 7.24 8.49 11.48
N LEU A 15 7.67 7.64 10.53
CA LEU A 15 7.03 7.52 9.22
C LEU A 15 5.59 7.02 9.34
N PHE A 16 5.35 5.99 10.15
CA PHE A 16 4.01 5.43 10.35
C PHE A 16 3.12 6.36 11.20
N ASP A 17 3.69 7.00 12.21
CA ASP A 17 2.97 8.00 13.02
C ASP A 17 2.52 9.19 12.15
N ALA A 18 3.44 9.71 11.33
CA ALA A 18 3.16 10.84 10.44
C ALA A 18 2.17 10.50 9.32
N LEU A 19 2.10 9.24 8.87
CA LEU A 19 1.25 8.81 7.74
C LEU A 19 -0.21 9.23 7.92
N SER A 20 -0.75 9.02 9.13
CA SER A 20 -2.15 9.35 9.47
C SER A 20 -2.44 10.86 9.49
N GLN A 21 -1.40 11.68 9.62
CA GLN A 21 -1.50 13.14 9.75
C GLN A 21 -1.37 13.87 8.41
N VAL A 22 -0.97 13.17 7.34
CA VAL A 22 -0.73 13.79 6.03
C VAL A 22 -2.06 14.15 5.35
N LYS A 23 -2.29 15.45 5.16
CA LYS A 23 -3.48 15.98 4.45
C LYS A 23 -3.17 16.49 3.05
N ASN A 24 -1.91 16.83 2.77
CA ASN A 24 -1.50 17.37 1.48
C ASN A 24 -1.39 16.26 0.44
N GLN A 25 -2.22 16.32 -0.61
CA GLN A 25 -2.30 15.30 -1.65
C GLN A 25 -0.97 14.99 -2.35
N SER A 26 -0.15 16.01 -2.59
CA SER A 26 1.18 15.83 -3.20
C SER A 26 2.13 15.05 -2.26
N VAL A 27 1.98 15.22 -0.95
CA VAL A 27 2.79 14.51 0.06
C VAL A 27 2.29 13.08 0.26
N ILE A 28 0.96 12.85 0.26
CA ILE A 28 0.35 11.52 0.39
C ILE A 28 0.96 10.53 -0.60
N ARG A 29 1.19 10.94 -1.86
CA ARG A 29 1.83 10.09 -2.88
C ARG A 29 3.21 9.58 -2.44
N HIS A 30 4.01 10.42 -1.79
CA HIS A 30 5.35 10.04 -1.36
C HIS A 30 5.30 9.04 -0.21
N TYR A 31 4.41 9.28 0.75
CA TYR A 31 4.21 8.39 1.89
C TYR A 31 3.68 7.02 1.44
N THR A 32 2.59 6.99 0.67
CA THR A 32 2.03 5.75 0.11
C THR A 32 3.08 4.98 -0.71
N LYS A 33 3.91 5.66 -1.50
CA LYS A 33 5.03 5.03 -2.21
C LYS A 33 6.02 4.39 -1.25
N MET A 34 6.45 5.08 -0.20
CA MET A 34 7.38 4.52 0.80
C MET A 34 6.81 3.26 1.46
N ILE A 35 5.55 3.30 1.91
CA ILE A 35 4.89 2.13 2.51
C ILE A 35 4.78 0.97 1.50
N SER A 36 4.47 1.24 0.23
CA SER A 36 4.41 0.20 -0.82
C SER A 36 5.75 -0.48 -1.07
N LEU A 37 6.86 0.24 -0.89
CA LEU A 37 8.21 -0.28 -1.02
C LEU A 37 8.62 -1.10 0.22
N LEU A 38 8.25 -0.63 1.42
CA LEU A 38 8.53 -1.32 2.68
C LEU A 38 7.76 -2.65 2.79
N THR A 39 6.53 -2.71 2.28
CA THR A 39 5.71 -3.94 2.29
C THR A 39 6.04 -4.90 1.14
N SER A 40 6.86 -4.48 0.17
CA SER A 40 7.17 -5.29 -1.00
C SER A 40 7.92 -6.58 -0.64
N LYS A 41 7.64 -7.67 -1.36
CA LYS A 41 8.45 -8.91 -1.31
C LYS A 41 9.94 -8.69 -1.61
N LYS A 42 10.27 -7.59 -2.29
CA LYS A 42 11.64 -7.20 -2.66
C LYS A 42 12.23 -6.14 -1.72
N VAL A 43 11.65 -5.95 -0.54
CA VAL A 43 12.17 -5.01 0.46
C VAL A 43 13.62 -5.37 0.83
N ASN A 44 14.44 -4.36 1.11
CA ASN A 44 15.80 -4.61 1.62
C ASN A 44 15.71 -5.42 2.92
N PRO A 45 16.49 -6.52 3.07
CA PRO A 45 16.41 -7.42 4.22
C PRO A 45 16.51 -6.73 5.58
N ILE A 46 17.23 -5.61 5.66
CA ILE A 46 17.41 -4.87 6.90
C ILE A 46 16.10 -4.34 7.49
N TYR A 47 15.06 -4.18 6.67
CA TYR A 47 13.75 -3.72 7.13
C TYR A 47 12.82 -4.86 7.55
N ILE A 48 13.14 -6.13 7.26
CA ILE A 48 12.21 -7.25 7.51
C ILE A 48 11.86 -7.34 9.00
N ILE A 49 12.88 -7.36 9.87
CA ILE A 49 12.66 -7.47 11.32
C ILE A 49 11.96 -6.21 11.88
N PRO A 50 12.43 -4.97 11.61
CA PRO A 50 11.74 -3.76 12.08
C PRO A 50 10.29 -3.63 11.60
N ILE A 51 9.98 -4.06 10.38
CA ILE A 51 8.62 -3.99 9.84
C ILE A 51 7.72 -5.06 10.47
N ALA A 52 8.25 -6.23 10.83
CA ALA A 52 7.46 -7.31 11.41
C ALA A 52 6.78 -6.89 12.72
N SER A 53 7.40 -5.99 13.50
CA SER A 53 6.84 -5.46 14.74
C SER A 53 5.82 -4.33 14.56
N ILE A 54 5.62 -3.84 13.32
CA ILE A 54 4.67 -2.75 13.05
C ILE A 54 3.26 -3.32 12.95
N ASP A 55 2.31 -2.67 13.62
CA ASP A 55 0.89 -2.89 13.42
C ASP A 55 0.43 -2.20 12.13
N PHE A 56 -0.02 -3.01 11.18
CA PHE A 56 -0.49 -2.52 9.88
C PHE A 56 -1.99 -2.31 9.82
N ASN A 57 -2.78 -2.69 10.84
CA ASN A 57 -4.23 -2.48 10.80
C ASN A 57 -4.61 -1.00 10.54
N PRO A 58 -4.01 -0.01 11.23
CA PRO A 58 -4.32 1.40 10.95
C PRO A 58 -3.94 1.84 9.53
N VAL A 59 -2.87 1.26 8.97
CA VAL A 59 -2.41 1.55 7.60
C VAL A 59 -3.39 0.98 6.58
N VAL A 60 -3.90 -0.24 6.83
CA VAL A 60 -4.88 -0.91 5.97
C VAL A 60 -6.17 -0.11 5.91
N GLU A 61 -6.72 0.27 7.07
CA GLU A 61 -7.93 1.09 7.15
C GLU A 61 -7.76 2.44 6.44
N LEU A 62 -6.65 3.14 6.72
CA LEU A 62 -6.34 4.42 6.08
C LEU A 62 -6.21 4.28 4.55
N PHE A 63 -5.61 3.20 4.06
CA PHE A 63 -5.37 3.02 2.63
C PHE A 63 -6.64 2.64 1.89
N PHE A 64 -7.56 1.89 2.50
CA PHE A 64 -8.90 1.70 1.96
C PHE A 64 -9.70 3.00 1.94
N SER A 65 -9.63 3.80 3.01
CA SER A 65 -10.25 5.13 3.05
C SER A 65 -9.75 6.03 1.92
N TRP A 66 -8.43 6.11 1.71
CA TRP A 66 -7.83 6.86 0.60
C TRP A 66 -8.11 6.28 -0.78
N LEU A 67 -8.38 4.98 -0.90
CA LEU A 67 -8.82 4.41 -2.18
C LEU A 67 -10.21 4.91 -2.57
N LEU A 68 -11.12 4.99 -1.59
CA LEU A 68 -12.50 5.38 -1.81
C LEU A 68 -12.69 6.90 -1.88
N ASP A 69 -11.79 7.70 -1.30
CA ASP A 69 -11.85 9.15 -1.35
C ASP A 69 -11.59 9.69 -2.77
N GLU A 70 -12.57 10.37 -3.36
CA GLU A 70 -12.48 11.02 -4.66
C GLU A 70 -11.40 12.11 -4.73
N LYS A 71 -11.04 12.72 -3.58
CA LYS A 71 -10.00 13.74 -3.51
C LYS A 71 -8.59 13.15 -3.54
N THR A 72 -8.45 11.86 -3.25
CA THR A 72 -7.15 11.22 -3.27
C THR A 72 -6.66 11.04 -4.70
N LEU A 73 -5.47 11.56 -5.00
CA LEU A 73 -4.91 11.47 -6.34
C LEU A 73 -4.69 10.01 -6.76
N VAL A 74 -4.98 9.71 -8.03
CA VAL A 74 -4.77 8.37 -8.63
C VAL A 74 -3.37 7.83 -8.35
N ALA A 75 -2.34 8.68 -8.43
CA ALA A 75 -0.96 8.31 -8.15
C ALA A 75 -0.72 7.84 -6.70
N SER A 76 -1.52 8.29 -5.74
CA SER A 76 -1.53 7.78 -4.37
C SER A 76 -2.30 6.47 -4.28
N LYS A 77 -3.49 6.42 -4.90
CA LYS A 77 -4.35 5.22 -4.95
C LYS A 77 -3.62 3.99 -5.49
N VAL A 78 -2.80 4.15 -6.54
CA VAL A 78 -2.01 3.04 -7.09
C VAL A 78 -1.02 2.45 -6.09
N HIS A 79 -0.45 3.28 -5.20
CA HIS A 79 0.45 2.82 -4.14
C HIS A 79 -0.32 2.24 -2.94
N CYS A 80 -1.52 2.75 -2.65
CA CYS A 80 -2.44 2.13 -1.69
C CYS A 80 -2.78 0.69 -2.13
N MET A 81 -3.26 0.49 -3.37
CA MET A 81 -3.57 -0.84 -3.89
C MET A 81 -2.37 -1.79 -3.82
N GLN A 82 -1.17 -1.30 -4.17
CA GLN A 82 0.04 -2.12 -4.13
C GLN A 82 0.38 -2.57 -2.70
N THR A 83 0.25 -1.67 -1.73
CA THR A 83 0.52 -1.97 -0.32
C THR A 83 -0.46 -3.00 0.21
N LEU A 84 -1.76 -2.82 -0.04
CA LEU A 84 -2.81 -3.75 0.39
C LEU A 84 -2.59 -5.14 -0.24
N ALA A 85 -2.24 -5.21 -1.53
CA ALA A 85 -1.93 -6.47 -2.19
C ALA A 85 -0.64 -7.14 -1.67
N ASN A 86 0.32 -6.36 -1.18
CA ASN A 86 1.50 -6.91 -0.51
C ASN A 86 1.12 -7.51 0.86
N LEU A 87 0.27 -6.81 1.62
CA LEU A 87 -0.18 -7.20 2.95
C LEU A 87 -1.17 -8.38 2.93
N ASN A 88 -1.79 -8.70 1.80
CA ASN A 88 -2.65 -9.88 1.64
C ASN A 88 -1.97 -11.20 2.06
N LEU A 89 -0.64 -11.29 1.97
CA LEU A 89 0.08 -12.47 2.45
C LEU A 89 0.04 -12.63 3.98
N ARG A 90 -0.06 -11.52 4.71
CA ARG A 90 -0.16 -11.47 6.18
C ARG A 90 -1.62 -11.49 6.63
N PHE A 91 -2.50 -10.84 5.88
CA PHE A 91 -3.93 -10.68 6.20
C PHE A 91 -4.79 -11.05 4.99
N LYS A 92 -5.20 -12.31 4.91
CA LYS A 92 -5.85 -12.88 3.71
C LYS A 92 -7.17 -12.20 3.32
N TRP A 93 -7.88 -11.62 4.28
CA TRP A 93 -9.15 -10.93 4.03
C TRP A 93 -8.96 -9.67 3.16
N ILE A 94 -7.79 -9.02 3.22
CA ILE A 94 -7.48 -7.82 2.44
C ILE A 94 -7.63 -8.08 0.94
N GLY A 95 -7.25 -9.28 0.46
CA GLY A 95 -7.36 -9.63 -0.95
C GLY A 95 -8.80 -9.56 -1.46
N THR A 96 -9.75 -10.12 -0.70
CA THR A 96 -11.17 -10.12 -1.07
C THR A 96 -11.73 -8.69 -1.10
N GLU A 97 -11.48 -7.92 -0.05
CA GLU A 97 -11.99 -6.54 0.04
C GLU A 97 -11.36 -5.61 -1.00
N LEU A 98 -10.07 -5.79 -1.29
CA LEU A 98 -9.37 -5.03 -2.34
C LEU A 98 -9.93 -5.32 -3.73
N LEU A 99 -10.29 -6.57 -4.03
CA LEU A 99 -10.92 -6.91 -5.31
C LEU A 99 -12.28 -6.22 -5.45
N GLN A 100 -13.13 -6.30 -4.42
CA GLN A 100 -14.43 -5.65 -4.39
C GLN A 100 -14.31 -4.12 -4.53
N THR A 101 -13.35 -3.52 -3.81
CA THR A 101 -13.07 -2.09 -3.89
C THR A 101 -12.62 -1.67 -5.28
N ILE A 102 -11.74 -2.44 -5.93
CA ILE A 102 -11.30 -2.17 -7.29
C ILE A 102 -12.48 -2.26 -8.27
N ASP A 103 -13.32 -3.30 -8.17
CA ASP A 103 -14.47 -3.47 -9.06
C ASP A 103 -15.46 -2.31 -8.92
N TYR A 104 -15.65 -1.79 -7.71
CA TYR A 104 -16.45 -0.58 -7.48
C TYR A 104 -15.84 0.69 -8.08
N LEU A 105 -14.50 0.84 -8.02
CA LEU A 105 -13.80 2.04 -8.49
C LEU A 105 -13.51 2.03 -10.00
N GLU A 106 -13.41 0.86 -10.63
CA GLU A 106 -13.14 0.71 -12.06
C GLU A 106 -14.08 1.50 -13.00
N PRO A 107 -15.39 1.66 -12.76
CA PRO A 107 -16.19 2.55 -13.61
C PRO A 107 -16.00 4.05 -13.33
N LYS A 108 -15.34 4.44 -12.24
CA LYS A 108 -15.27 5.83 -11.74
C LYS A 108 -13.89 6.49 -11.93
N GLU A 109 -12.87 5.69 -12.17
CA GLU A 109 -11.48 6.13 -12.11
C GLU A 109 -10.84 6.30 -13.50
N SER A 110 -9.59 6.78 -13.52
CA SER A 110 -8.85 6.99 -14.76
C SER A 110 -8.23 5.71 -15.35
N ILE A 111 -7.82 5.77 -16.63
CA ILE A 111 -7.08 4.70 -17.31
C ILE A 111 -5.81 4.29 -16.54
N ALA A 112 -5.12 5.25 -15.90
CA ALA A 112 -3.92 4.98 -15.10
C ALA A 112 -4.24 4.13 -13.85
N PHE A 113 -5.41 4.33 -13.24
CA PHE A 113 -5.90 3.48 -12.17
C PHE A 113 -6.15 2.06 -12.70
N PHE A 114 -6.84 1.90 -13.84
CA PHE A 114 -7.16 0.59 -14.43
C PHE A 114 -5.92 -0.23 -14.76
N ALA A 115 -4.89 0.42 -15.33
CA ALA A 115 -3.63 -0.24 -15.63
C ALA A 115 -3.01 -0.87 -14.37
N ARG A 116 -3.10 -0.17 -13.23
CA ARG A 116 -2.65 -0.73 -11.94
C ARG A 116 -3.61 -1.79 -11.41
N ALA A 117 -4.91 -1.55 -11.42
CA ALA A 117 -5.94 -2.48 -10.96
C ALA A 117 -5.77 -3.87 -11.60
N LYS A 118 -5.56 -3.93 -12.92
CA LYS A 118 -5.28 -5.18 -13.66
C LYS A 118 -4.06 -5.93 -13.13
N VAL A 119 -2.97 -5.23 -12.82
CA VAL A 119 -1.76 -5.81 -12.25
C VAL A 119 -2.03 -6.37 -10.85
N ILE A 120 -2.80 -5.65 -10.04
CA ILE A 120 -3.16 -6.03 -8.67
C ILE A 120 -4.06 -7.27 -8.67
N LYS A 121 -5.12 -7.29 -9.46
CA LYS A 121 -5.99 -8.46 -9.66
C LYS A 121 -5.18 -9.71 -10.02
N LYS A 122 -4.28 -9.60 -11.01
CA LYS A 122 -3.39 -10.70 -11.42
C LYS A 122 -2.45 -11.14 -10.29
N THR A 123 -1.96 -10.20 -9.48
CA THR A 123 -1.08 -10.48 -8.35
C THR A 123 -1.82 -11.26 -7.27
N LEU A 124 -3.03 -10.85 -6.90
CA LEU A 124 -3.85 -11.53 -5.91
C LEU A 124 -4.23 -12.95 -6.36
N LEU A 125 -4.64 -13.14 -7.61
CA LEU A 125 -4.93 -14.47 -8.18
C LEU A 125 -3.73 -15.42 -8.05
N LYS A 126 -2.52 -14.94 -8.38
CA LYS A 126 -1.30 -15.73 -8.20
C LYS A 126 -1.01 -16.04 -6.74
N GLN A 127 -1.29 -15.12 -5.82
CA GLN A 127 -1.07 -15.36 -4.39
C GLN A 127 -2.03 -16.42 -3.83
N SER A 128 -3.27 -16.47 -4.31
CA SER A 128 -4.24 -17.50 -3.92
C SER A 128 -3.91 -18.90 -4.44
N GLN A 129 -3.17 -19.00 -5.56
CA GLN A 129 -2.74 -20.28 -6.14
C GLN A 129 -1.48 -20.88 -5.49
N ASN A 130 -0.73 -20.08 -4.72
CA ASN A 130 0.54 -20.47 -4.08
C ASN A 130 0.44 -20.51 -2.54
N ALA A 131 -0.78 -20.45 -2.00
CA ALA A 131 -1.07 -20.50 -0.57
C ALA A 131 -1.74 -21.84 -0.23
#